data_AF-A0A383VBD3-F1
#
_entry.id   AF-A0A383VBD3-F1
#
_cell.length_a   1.000
_cell.length_b   1.000
_cell.length_c   1.000
_cell.angle_alpha   90.00
_cell.angle_beta   90.00
_cell.angle_gamma   90.00
#
_symmetry.space_group_name_H-M   'P 1'
#
loop_
_entity.id
_entity.type
_entity.pdbx_description
1 polymer ?
#
loop_
_entity_poly.entity_id
_entity_poly.type
_entity_poly.pdbx_seq_one_letter_code
_entity_poly.pdbx_strand_id
1 'polypeptide(L)'
;MCKKIRIEKDDEAALTFLTIAADKCQQVDPAREHQGKSEPLFLLYRNGQLKAKVNGANVPLLGSSIYELTPANAEIDELEENPFYLSKNASKDGSKGPDKHKSAKKK
;
A
#
# COMPACT_ATOMS: atom_id res chain seq x y z
N MET A 1 -8.79 -11.19 -11.89
CA MET A 1 -8.21 -10.24 -12.85
C MET A 1 -8.76 -8.86 -12.51
N CYS A 2 -7.96 -7.97 -11.90
CA CYS A 2 -8.41 -6.66 -11.45
C CYS A 2 -8.56 -5.73 -12.66
N LYS A 3 -9.72 -5.08 -12.81
CA LYS A 3 -9.96 -4.11 -13.90
C LYS A 3 -9.57 -2.71 -13.41
N LYS A 4 -8.63 -2.06 -14.10
CA LYS A 4 -8.27 -0.65 -13.89
C LYS A 4 -9.28 0.21 -14.63
N ILE A 5 -10.03 1.04 -13.91
CA ILE A 5 -10.90 2.08 -14.50
C ILE A 5 -10.05 3.35 -14.66
N ARG A 6 -10.02 3.94 -15.87
CA ARG A 6 -9.33 5.20 -16.19
C ARG A 6 -10.33 6.35 -16.09
N ILE A 7 -10.02 7.34 -15.25
CA ILE A 7 -10.63 8.67 -15.24
C ILE A 7 -9.65 9.61 -15.99
N GLU A 8 -10.15 10.65 -16.65
CA GLU A 8 -9.50 11.44 -17.72
C GLU A 8 -8.12 12.06 -17.44
N LYS A 9 -7.53 12.65 -18.49
CA LYS A 9 -6.17 12.45 -19.00
C LYS A 9 -5.03 13.32 -18.43
N ASP A 10 -5.25 14.13 -17.40
CA ASP A 10 -4.24 15.11 -16.96
C ASP A 10 -3.63 14.85 -15.57
N ASP A 11 -4.06 13.84 -14.82
CA ASP A 11 -3.46 13.48 -13.52
C ASP A 11 -3.47 11.96 -13.30
N GLU A 12 -2.71 11.21 -14.12
CA GLU A 12 -2.56 9.74 -14.00
C GLU A 12 -2.00 9.28 -12.63
N ALA A 13 -1.60 10.21 -11.75
CA ALA A 13 -0.88 9.93 -10.50
C ALA A 13 -1.73 9.96 -9.21
N ALA A 14 -2.94 10.52 -9.17
CA ALA A 14 -3.58 10.83 -7.88
C ALA A 14 -4.34 9.67 -7.23
N LEU A 15 -5.01 8.80 -8.00
CA LEU A 15 -5.90 7.79 -7.44
C LEU A 15 -6.01 6.53 -8.31
N THR A 16 -5.79 5.36 -7.70
CA THR A 16 -5.97 4.06 -8.36
C THR A 16 -6.97 3.21 -7.59
N PHE A 17 -7.99 2.71 -8.28
CA PHE A 17 -8.96 1.79 -7.71
C PHE A 17 -8.60 0.34 -8.04
N LEU A 18 -8.56 -0.50 -7.00
CA LEU A 18 -8.36 -1.94 -7.12
C LEU A 18 -9.60 -2.64 -6.55
N THR A 19 -10.23 -3.48 -7.37
CA THR A 19 -11.36 -4.31 -6.91
C THR A 19 -10.86 -5.69 -6.51
N ILE A 20 -11.17 -6.08 -5.28
CA ILE A 20 -10.93 -7.43 -4.76
C ILE A 20 -12.27 -8.17 -4.80
N ALA A 21 -12.28 -9.36 -5.40
CA ALA A 21 -13.45 -10.22 -5.39
C ALA A 21 -13.72 -10.74 -3.96
N ALA A 22 -14.98 -10.90 -3.59
CA ALA A 22 -15.37 -11.27 -2.23
C ALA A 22 -14.77 -12.62 -1.76
N ASP A 23 -14.54 -13.56 -2.68
CA ASP A 23 -13.88 -14.85 -2.41
C ASP A 23 -12.38 -14.71 -2.12
N LYS A 24 -11.78 -13.54 -2.39
CA LYS A 24 -10.37 -13.22 -2.14
C LYS A 24 -10.16 -12.33 -0.92
N CYS A 25 -11.20 -11.94 -0.19
CA CYS A 25 -11.08 -11.09 1.01
C CYS A 25 -10.15 -11.69 2.08
N GLN A 26 -10.03 -13.01 2.16
CA GLN A 26 -9.10 -13.68 3.11
C GLN A 26 -7.62 -13.34 2.88
N GLN A 27 -7.26 -12.87 1.69
CA GLN A 27 -5.88 -12.53 1.33
C GLN A 27 -5.49 -11.11 1.74
N VAL A 28 -6.44 -10.33 2.26
CA VAL A 28 -6.26 -8.94 2.66
C VAL A 28 -6.74 -8.82 4.10
N ASP A 29 -5.80 -8.75 5.05
CA ASP A 29 -6.11 -8.80 6.48
C ASP A 29 -7.23 -7.82 6.90
N PRO A 30 -7.24 -6.54 6.45
CA PRO A 30 -8.32 -5.60 6.81
C PRO A 30 -9.71 -5.96 6.26
N ALA A 31 -9.77 -6.82 5.24
CA ALA A 31 -10.99 -7.28 4.58
C ALA A 31 -11.43 -8.68 5.03
N ARG A 32 -10.62 -9.40 5.82
CA ARG A 32 -10.89 -10.80 6.21
C ARG A 32 -12.24 -10.99 6.89
N GLU A 33 -12.59 -10.09 7.80
CA GLU A 33 -13.86 -10.08 8.53
C GLU A 33 -15.08 -9.71 7.67
N HIS A 34 -14.84 -9.26 6.44
CA HIS A 34 -15.86 -8.84 5.50
C HIS A 34 -16.24 -9.96 4.51
N GLN A 35 -15.57 -11.11 4.60
CA GLN A 35 -15.89 -12.27 3.77
C GLN A 35 -17.34 -12.72 3.99
N GLY A 36 -18.05 -12.96 2.89
CA GLY A 36 -19.43 -13.44 2.92
C GLY A 36 -20.48 -12.38 3.27
N LYS A 37 -20.06 -11.13 3.50
CA LYS A 37 -21.00 -10.01 3.64
C LYS A 37 -21.48 -9.54 2.27
N SER A 38 -22.72 -9.05 2.23
CA SER A 38 -23.35 -8.49 1.02
C SER A 38 -23.08 -7.00 0.84
N GLU A 39 -22.46 -6.35 1.81
CA GLU A 39 -22.12 -4.93 1.74
C GLU A 39 -20.71 -4.73 1.16
N PRO A 40 -20.46 -3.64 0.39
CA PRO A 40 -19.12 -3.34 -0.09
C PRO A 40 -18.23 -2.83 1.04
N LEU A 41 -16.94 -3.07 0.90
CA LEU A 41 -15.90 -2.52 1.77
C LEU A 41 -14.89 -1.73 0.95
N PHE A 42 -14.67 -0.47 1.31
CA PHE A 42 -13.63 0.36 0.70
C PHE A 42 -12.46 0.52 1.68
N LEU A 43 -11.25 0.26 1.18
CA LEU A 43 -10.00 0.42 1.91
C LEU A 43 -9.15 1.47 1.20
N LEU A 44 -8.83 2.56 1.88
CA LEU A 44 -8.06 3.66 1.30
C LEU A 44 -6.63 3.56 1.81
N TYR A 45 -5.71 3.36 0.86
CA TYR A 45 -4.29 3.24 1.12
C TYR A 45 -3.55 4.45 0.60
N ARG A 46 -2.57 4.92 1.38
CA ARG A 46 -1.62 5.96 0.97
C ARG A 46 -0.24 5.60 1.49
N ASN A 47 0.77 5.73 0.64
CA ASN A 47 2.15 5.36 0.92
C ASN A 47 2.30 3.94 1.54
N GLY A 48 1.52 2.97 1.04
CA GLY A 48 1.55 1.58 1.53
C GLY A 48 0.84 1.34 2.86
N GLN A 49 0.25 2.36 3.49
CA GLN A 49 -0.45 2.27 4.76
C GLN A 49 -1.97 2.41 4.57
N LEU A 50 -2.75 1.65 5.34
CA LEU A 50 -4.20 1.81 5.39
C LEU A 50 -4.53 3.08 6.19
N LYS A 51 -5.21 4.04 5.56
CA LYS A 51 -5.60 5.31 6.20
C LYS A 51 -7.08 5.36 6.59
N ALA A 52 -7.95 4.73 5.81
CA ALA A 52 -9.38 4.68 6.12
C ALA A 52 -10.05 3.40 5.67
N LYS A 53 -11.14 3.05 6.37
CA LYS A 53 -12.03 1.93 6.09
C LYS A 53 -13.47 2.46 6.03
N VAL A 54 -14.13 2.31 4.89
CA VAL A 54 -15.53 2.72 4.70
C VAL A 54 -16.37 1.48 4.45
N ASN A 55 -17.24 1.15 5.40
CA ASN A 55 -18.16 0.02 5.31
C ASN A 55 -19.45 0.44 4.60
N GLY A 56 -19.97 -0.47 3.79
CA GLY A 56 -21.22 -0.28 3.08
C GLY A 56 -21.13 0.76 1.96
N ALA A 57 -22.27 0.99 1.30
CA ALA A 57 -22.40 1.97 0.23
C ALA A 57 -22.48 3.42 0.76
N ASN A 58 -21.61 3.78 1.71
CA ASN A 58 -21.55 5.13 2.29
C ASN A 58 -20.77 6.08 1.39
N VAL A 59 -21.41 6.51 0.30
CA VAL A 59 -20.83 7.40 -0.71
C VAL A 59 -20.37 8.75 -0.14
N PRO A 60 -21.12 9.42 0.76
CA PRO A 60 -20.67 10.69 1.35
C PRO A 60 -19.34 10.55 2.09
N LEU A 61 -19.21 9.53 2.95
CA LEU A 61 -17.98 9.26 3.70
C LEU A 61 -16.83 8.87 2.77
N LEU A 62 -17.11 8.04 1.76
CA LEU A 62 -16.12 7.66 0.76
C LEU A 62 -15.56 8.88 0.03
N GLY A 63 -16.45 9.78 -0.43
CA GLY A 63 -16.06 11.00 -1.13
C GLY A 63 -15.22 11.93 -0.27
N SER A 64 -15.63 12.19 0.98
CA SER A 64 -14.85 13.03 1.90
C SER A 64 -13.49 12.43 2.22
N SER A 65 -13.42 11.11 2.44
CA SER A 65 -12.15 10.44 2.74
C SER A 65 -11.20 10.42 1.54
N ILE A 66 -11.69 10.31 0.31
CA ILE A 66 -10.84 10.42 -0.89
C ILE A 66 -10.24 11.82 -0.97
N TYR A 67 -11.06 12.86 -0.83
CA TYR A 67 -10.59 14.24 -0.93
C TYR A 67 -9.57 14.60 0.15
N GLU A 68 -9.81 14.17 1.40
CA GLU A 68 -8.90 14.41 2.52
C GLU A 68 -7.57 13.66 2.38
N LEU A 69 -7.61 12.42 1.87
CA LEU A 69 -6.43 11.56 1.84
C LEU A 69 -5.60 11.72 0.56
N THR A 70 -6.15 12.29 -0.52
CA THR A 70 -5.41 12.58 -1.74
C THR A 70 -4.71 13.95 -1.63
N PRO A 71 -3.37 14.00 -1.51
CA PRO A 71 -2.63 15.25 -1.40
C PRO A 71 -2.66 16.03 -2.73
N ALA A 72 -2.51 17.35 -2.66
CA ALA A 72 -2.38 18.21 -3.84
C ALA A 72 -1.05 18.02 -4.59
N ASN A 73 -0.03 17.45 -3.92
CA ASN A 73 1.30 17.21 -4.45
C ASN A 73 1.86 15.88 -3.93
N ALA A 74 2.52 15.13 -4.81
CA ALA A 74 3.08 13.81 -4.51
C ALA A 74 4.25 13.83 -3.51
N GLU A 75 4.87 15.00 -3.30
CA GLU A 75 6.03 15.17 -2.40
C GLU A 75 5.66 15.18 -0.91
N ILE A 76 4.36 15.17 -0.56
CA ILE A 76 3.94 15.11 0.86
C ILE A 76 4.25 13.73 1.47
N ASP A 77 4.30 12.68 0.65
CA ASP A 77 4.54 11.33 1.18
C ASP A 77 6.03 11.07 1.39
N GLU A 78 6.44 10.98 2.65
CA GLU A 78 7.79 10.59 3.02
C GLU A 78 8.02 9.11 2.70
N LEU A 79 8.94 8.83 1.78
CA LEU A 79 9.24 7.46 1.33
C LEU A 79 9.72 6.56 2.48
N GLU A 80 10.35 7.14 3.50
CA GLU A 80 10.87 6.44 4.69
C GLU A 80 9.76 5.83 5.55
N GLU A 81 8.53 6.35 5.49
CA GLU A 81 7.39 5.81 6.23
C GLU A 81 6.71 4.62 5.53
N ASN A 82 7.09 4.35 4.28
CA ASN A 82 6.49 3.28 3.50
C ASN A 82 6.96 1.91 4.05
N PRO A 83 6.06 1.02 4.48
CA PRO A 83 6.44 -0.29 5.02
C PRO A 83 7.19 -1.17 4.01
N PHE A 84 6.96 -1.00 2.70
CA PHE A 84 7.74 -1.69 1.66
C PHE A 84 9.17 -1.15 1.55
N TYR A 85 9.38 0.14 1.81
CA TYR A 85 10.70 0.75 1.80
C TYR A 85 11.51 0.34 3.04
N LEU A 86 10.88 0.39 4.22
CA LEU A 86 11.47 -0.07 5.49
C LEU A 86 11.91 -1.53 5.44
N SER A 87 11.05 -2.43 4.96
CA SER A 87 11.38 -3.87 4.84
C SER A 87 12.52 -4.14 3.86
N LYS A 88 12.59 -3.39 2.75
CA LYS A 88 13.67 -3.52 1.75
C LYS A 88 15.01 -3.03 2.27
N ASN A 89 15.04 -1.97 3.08
CA ASN A 89 16.27 -1.44 3.66
C ASN A 89 16.75 -2.24 4.88
N ALA A 90 15.83 -2.69 5.74
CA ALA A 90 16.17 -3.61 6.84
C ALA A 90 16.86 -4.90 6.34
N SER A 91 16.48 -5.38 5.15
CA SER A 91 17.09 -6.56 4.52
C SER A 91 18.51 -6.30 3.98
N LYS A 92 18.87 -5.04 3.71
CA LYS A 92 20.19 -4.66 3.18
C LYS A 92 21.23 -4.48 4.29
N ASP A 93 20.85 -3.91 5.43
CA ASP A 93 21.78 -3.69 6.55
C ASP A 93 22.25 -4.98 7.23
N GLY A 94 21.50 -6.08 7.10
CA GLY A 94 21.91 -7.40 7.60
C GLY A 94 23.02 -8.11 6.80
N SER A 95 23.53 -7.52 5.71
CA SER A 95 24.46 -8.18 4.78
C SER A 95 25.92 -7.71 4.84
N LYS A 96 26.29 -6.83 5.78
CA LYS A 96 27.70 -6.53 6.09
C LYS A 96 28.22 -7.43 7.23
N GLY A 97 28.42 -8.70 6.91
CA GLY A 97 29.27 -9.58 7.72
C GLY A 97 30.74 -9.13 7.62
N PRO A 98 31.57 -9.32 8.67
CA PRO A 98 32.91 -8.77 8.70
C PRO A 98 33.84 -9.43 7.66
N ASP A 99 34.46 -8.60 6.83
CA ASP A 99 35.56 -8.95 5.93
C ASP A 99 36.71 -9.60 6.71
N LYS A 100 36.77 -10.93 6.70
CA LYS A 100 37.96 -11.67 7.14
C LYS A 100 38.98 -11.67 6.01
N HIS A 101 39.73 -10.58 5.88
CA HIS A 101 41.00 -10.56 5.17
C HIS A 101 41.97 -11.55 5.85
N LYS A 102 42.03 -12.79 5.35
CA LYS A 102 43.06 -13.77 5.73
C LYS A 102 44.28 -13.57 4.83
N SER A 103 45.18 -12.68 5.25
CA SER A 103 46.53 -12.56 4.71
C SER A 103 47.37 -13.77 5.13
N ALA A 104 47.41 -14.81 4.29
CA ALA A 104 48.38 -15.89 4.43
C ALA A 104 49.67 -15.52 3.67
N LYS A 105 50.63 -14.93 4.38
CA LYS A 105 51.98 -14.66 3.87
C LYS A 105 52.93 -15.78 4.31
N LYS A 106 53.16 -16.70 3.37
CA LYS A 106 54.39 -17.44 3.06
C LYS A 106 55.60 -17.23 4.00
N LYS A 107 56.02 -18.29 4.71
CA LYS A 107 57.37 -18.89 4.65
C LYS A 107 57.43 -20.15 5.51
#